data_AF-A0A9D9ES91-F1
#
_entry.id   AF-A0A9D9ES91-F1
#
_cell.length_a   1.000
_cell.length_b   1.000
_cell.length_c   1.000
_cell.angle_alpha   90.00
_cell.angle_beta   90.00
_cell.angle_gamma   90.00
#
_symmetry.space_group_name_H-M   'P 1'
#
loop_
_entity.id
_entity.type
_entity.pdbx_description
1 polymer ?
#
loop_
_entity_poly.entity_id
_entity_poly.type
_entity_poly.pdbx_seq_one_letter_code
_entity_poly.pdbx_strand_id
1 'polypeptide(L)'
;MTKEQKLIGAFVCYKAILDKSKTGLNEDTIAWYAPEIPFSYGPTEHVGNLPGLILELQLPIATYTASKVELNPKKEVKIDWPKNIKTITEEEYKKEGDKVLSKLGRGW
;
A
#
# COMPACT_ATOMS: atom_id res chain seq x y z
N MET A 1 -6.69 -16.02 -11.03
CA MET A 1 -5.54 -15.22 -11.50
C MET A 1 -5.79 -14.82 -12.94
N THR A 2 -5.76 -13.53 -13.25
CA THR A 2 -5.89 -13.09 -14.64
C THR A 2 -4.56 -13.39 -15.37
N LYS A 3 -4.60 -13.57 -16.70
CA LYS A 3 -3.40 -13.76 -17.53
C LYS A 3 -2.79 -12.42 -17.98
N GLU A 4 -3.30 -11.31 -17.45
CA GLU A 4 -2.84 -9.98 -17.82
C GLU A 4 -1.52 -9.67 -17.12
N GLN A 5 -0.56 -9.20 -17.92
CA GLN A 5 0.77 -8.81 -17.48
C GLN A 5 1.15 -7.47 -18.07
N LYS A 6 1.96 -6.70 -17.34
CA LYS A 6 2.58 -5.47 -17.83
C LYS A 6 3.95 -5.28 -17.22
N LEU A 7 4.81 -4.51 -17.88
CA LEU A 7 6.11 -4.11 -17.34
C LEU A 7 5.95 -2.84 -16.49
N ILE A 8 6.46 -2.87 -15.26
CA ILE A 8 6.62 -1.67 -14.42
C ILE A 8 8.11 -1.57 -14.04
N GLY A 9 8.77 -0.54 -14.56
CA GLY A 9 10.23 -0.44 -14.49
C GLY A 9 10.87 -1.62 -15.21
N ALA A 10 11.61 -2.46 -14.48
CA ALA A 10 12.27 -3.65 -15.01
C ALA A 10 11.55 -4.96 -14.68
N PHE A 11 10.38 -4.91 -14.02
CA PHE A 11 9.71 -6.10 -13.49
C PHE A 11 8.45 -6.45 -14.27
N VAL A 12 8.23 -7.74 -14.50
CA VAL A 12 6.95 -8.24 -15.02
C VAL A 12 5.95 -8.30 -13.89
N CYS A 13 4.86 -7.54 -14.03
CA CYS A 13 3.78 -7.47 -13.07
C CYS A 13 2.53 -8.17 -13.58
N TYR A 14 1.83 -8.88 -12.70
CA TYR A 14 0.58 -9.56 -12.98
C TYR A 14 -0.58 -8.82 -12.32
N LYS A 15 -1.74 -8.85 -12.98
CA LYS A 15 -2.94 -8.19 -12.49
C LYS A 15 -3.74 -9.08 -11.53
N ALA A 16 -4.03 -8.53 -10.37
CA ALA A 16 -5.03 -9.03 -9.43
C ALA A 16 -6.18 -8.02 -9.34
N ILE A 17 -7.41 -8.53 -9.25
CA ILE A 17 -8.62 -7.73 -9.13
C ILE A 17 -9.31 -8.16 -7.85
N LEU A 18 -9.60 -7.18 -6.99
CA LEU A 18 -10.44 -7.35 -5.82
C LEU A 18 -11.78 -6.68 -6.10
N ASP A 19 -12.82 -7.51 -6.16
CA ASP A 19 -14.18 -7.11 -6.48
C ASP A 19 -14.70 -6.07 -5.48
N LYS A 20 -15.35 -5.03 -6.00
CA LYS A 20 -15.99 -3.96 -5.23
C LYS A 20 -16.96 -4.45 -4.14
N SER A 21 -17.64 -5.57 -4.37
CA SER A 21 -18.54 -6.21 -3.38
C SER A 21 -17.82 -6.67 -2.11
N LYS A 22 -16.50 -6.94 -2.20
CA LYS A 22 -15.68 -7.38 -1.05
C LYS A 22 -15.02 -6.23 -0.31
N THR A 23 -14.99 -5.04 -0.90
CA THR A 23 -14.32 -3.85 -0.33
C THR A 23 -15.30 -2.79 0.15
N GLY A 24 -16.57 -2.87 -0.28
CA GLY A 24 -17.55 -1.81 -0.02
C GLY A 24 -17.29 -0.54 -0.84
N LEU A 25 -16.39 -0.60 -1.82
CA LEU A 25 -16.04 0.52 -2.69
C LEU A 25 -16.98 0.57 -3.90
N ASN A 26 -16.99 1.72 -4.59
CA ASN A 26 -17.81 1.90 -5.80
C ASN A 26 -17.23 1.18 -7.03
N GLU A 27 -15.93 0.90 -7.03
CA GLU A 27 -15.17 0.31 -8.14
C GLU A 27 -14.22 -0.79 -7.66
N ASP A 28 -13.84 -1.67 -8.58
CA ASP A 28 -12.90 -2.75 -8.29
C ASP A 28 -11.52 -2.19 -7.98
N THR A 29 -10.83 -2.81 -7.03
CA THR A 29 -9.44 -2.50 -6.73
C THR A 29 -8.54 -3.36 -7.61
N ILE A 30 -7.62 -2.73 -8.35
CA ILE A 30 -6.68 -3.41 -9.24
C ILE A 30 -5.28 -3.30 -8.67
N ALA A 31 -4.61 -4.43 -8.47
CA ALA A 31 -3.22 -4.48 -8.02
C ALA A 31 -2.35 -5.13 -9.09
N TRP A 32 -1.20 -4.54 -9.37
CA TRP A 32 -0.15 -5.08 -10.22
C TRP A 32 1.04 -5.48 -9.37
N TYR A 33 1.26 -6.78 -9.22
CA TYR A 33 2.29 -7.34 -8.34
C TYR A 33 3.40 -8.02 -9.13
N ALA A 34 4.64 -7.91 -8.64
CA ALA A 34 5.85 -8.47 -9.24
C ALA A 34 6.32 -9.72 -8.46
N PRO A 35 6.11 -10.95 -8.96
CA PRO A 35 6.53 -12.18 -8.28
C PRO A 35 8.04 -12.34 -8.15
N GLU A 36 8.80 -11.69 -9.05
CA GLU A 36 10.27 -11.63 -9.00
C GLU A 36 10.79 -10.98 -7.71
N ILE A 37 9.95 -10.16 -7.06
CA ILE A 37 10.23 -9.55 -5.76
C ILE A 37 9.31 -10.24 -4.74
N PRO A 38 9.73 -11.35 -4.08
CA PRO A 38 8.87 -12.24 -3.29
C PRO A 38 8.53 -11.66 -1.90
N PHE A 39 8.12 -10.41 -1.85
CA PHE A 39 7.70 -9.68 -0.66
C PHE A 39 6.22 -9.32 -0.81
N SER A 40 5.34 -9.95 -0.03
CA SER A 40 3.90 -9.69 -0.04
C SER A 40 3.56 -8.38 0.66
N TYR A 41 3.92 -7.27 0.03
CA TYR A 41 3.73 -5.90 0.54
C TYR A 41 3.21 -4.98 -0.55
N GLY A 42 2.69 -3.82 -0.15
CA GLY A 42 2.17 -2.82 -1.06
C GLY A 42 1.99 -1.45 -0.38
N PRO A 43 1.51 -0.46 -1.14
CA PRO A 43 1.35 0.91 -0.66
C PRO A 43 0.25 1.08 0.40
N THR A 44 -0.62 0.08 0.56
CA THR A 44 -1.68 0.09 1.57
C THR A 44 -1.75 -1.24 2.30
N GLU A 45 -2.23 -1.20 3.55
CA GLU A 45 -2.25 -2.33 4.48
C GLU A 45 -3.21 -3.46 4.06
N HIS A 46 -4.15 -3.17 3.15
CA HIS A 46 -5.29 -4.04 2.84
C HIS A 46 -5.08 -4.99 1.64
N VAL A 47 -3.89 -5.02 1.03
CA VAL A 47 -3.64 -5.76 -0.23
C VAL A 47 -2.59 -6.89 -0.05
N GLY A 48 -2.31 -7.28 1.19
CA GLY A 48 -1.13 -8.05 1.59
C GLY A 48 -1.11 -9.58 1.33
N ASN A 49 -1.90 -10.11 0.41
CA ASN A 49 -1.95 -11.57 0.13
C ASN A 49 -1.62 -11.92 -1.34
N LEU A 50 -0.66 -11.22 -1.95
CA LEU A 50 -0.19 -11.51 -3.30
C LEU A 50 1.24 -12.06 -3.25
N PRO A 51 1.58 -13.06 -4.09
CA PRO A 51 2.92 -13.64 -4.11
C PRO A 51 3.89 -12.71 -4.85
N GLY A 52 4.11 -11.50 -4.33
CA GLY A 52 5.00 -10.49 -4.89
C GLY A 52 4.69 -9.08 -4.43
N LEU A 53 5.65 -8.17 -4.61
CA LEU A 53 5.51 -6.77 -4.23
C LEU A 53 4.56 -6.05 -5.20
N ILE A 54 3.61 -5.29 -4.65
CA ILE A 54 2.69 -4.48 -5.45
C ILE A 54 3.41 -3.22 -5.92
N LEU A 55 3.62 -3.12 -7.24
CA LEU A 55 4.27 -1.96 -7.87
C LEU A 55 3.25 -0.94 -8.39
N GLU A 56 1.99 -1.34 -8.55
CA GLU A 56 0.90 -0.39 -8.78
C GLU A 56 -0.39 -0.85 -8.11
N LEU A 57 -1.09 0.08 -7.47
CA LEU A 57 -2.39 -0.12 -6.85
C LEU A 57 -3.36 0.96 -7.32
N GLN A 58 -4.47 0.54 -7.92
CA GLN A 58 -5.53 1.42 -8.38
C GLN A 58 -6.72 1.24 -7.43
N LEU A 59 -6.99 2.30 -6.66
CA LEU A 59 -8.18 2.45 -5.83
C LEU A 59 -9.13 3.45 -6.51
N PRO A 60 -10.43 3.45 -6.16
CA PRO A 60 -11.39 4.41 -6.73
C PRO A 60 -11.01 5.88 -6.49
N ILE A 61 -10.24 6.17 -5.43
CA ILE A 61 -9.88 7.54 -5.02
C ILE A 61 -8.43 7.90 -5.34
N ALA A 62 -7.57 6.92 -5.60
CA ALA A 62 -6.13 7.14 -5.74
C ALA A 62 -5.45 5.99 -6.48
N THR A 63 -4.45 6.34 -7.28
CA THR A 63 -3.57 5.36 -7.91
C THR A 63 -2.15 5.56 -7.39
N TYR A 64 -1.54 4.48 -6.91
CA TYR A 64 -0.15 4.44 -6.47
C TYR A 64 0.65 3.68 -7.52
N THR A 65 1.72 4.29 -8.04
CA THR A 65 2.62 3.64 -9.00
C THR A 65 4.07 3.81 -8.55
N ALA A 66 4.83 2.72 -8.53
CA ALA A 66 6.26 2.74 -8.25
C ALA A 66 7.01 3.42 -9.40
N SER A 67 7.69 4.53 -9.09
CA SER A 67 8.52 5.26 -10.05
C SER A 67 9.94 4.70 -10.15
N LYS A 68 10.45 4.10 -9.07
CA LYS A 68 11.80 3.57 -8.96
C LYS A 68 11.83 2.39 -7.99
N VAL A 69 12.56 1.34 -8.36
CA VAL A 69 12.78 0.16 -7.51
C VAL A 69 14.29 -0.09 -7.44
N GLU A 70 14.86 0.02 -6.26
CA GLU A 70 16.28 -0.25 -5.99
C GLU A 70 16.38 -1.39 -4.98
N LEU A 71 16.73 -2.58 -5.47
CA LEU A 71 16.92 -3.76 -4.63
C LEU A 71 18.36 -3.82 -4.13
N ASN A 72 18.54 -4.16 -2.85
CA ASN A 72 19.84 -4.34 -2.21
C ASN A 72 20.83 -3.19 -2.49
N PRO A 73 20.49 -1.94 -2.13
CA PRO A 73 21.38 -0.81 -2.38
C PRO A 73 22.74 -1.03 -1.68
N LYS A 74 23.84 -0.77 -2.40
CA LYS A 74 25.21 -0.88 -1.86
C LYS A 74 25.51 0.13 -0.75
N LYS A 75 24.76 1.23 -0.74
CA LYS A 75 24.84 2.26 0.30
C LYS A 75 23.71 2.01 1.29
N GLU A 76 24.03 2.12 2.57
CA GLU A 76 23.04 2.05 3.64
C GLU A 76 22.01 3.18 3.44
N VAL A 77 20.73 2.81 3.46
CA VAL A 77 19.63 3.77 3.35
C VAL A 77 19.52 4.45 4.72
N LYS A 78 20.02 5.68 4.82
CA LYS A 78 19.79 6.51 6.00
C LYS A 78 18.35 6.99 6.00
N ILE A 79 17.56 6.51 6.95
CA ILE A 79 16.22 7.02 7.21
C ILE A 79 16.38 8.17 8.19
N ASP A 80 16.32 9.41 7.68
CA ASP A 80 16.33 10.60 8.52
C ASP A 80 14.99 10.70 9.25
N TRP A 81 15.00 10.33 10.53
CA TRP A 81 13.82 10.45 11.37
C TRP A 81 13.47 11.94 11.54
N PRO A 82 12.20 12.36 11.36
CA PRO A 82 11.84 13.75 11.55
C PRO A 82 12.15 14.22 12.98
N LYS A 83 12.88 15.32 13.10
CA LYS A 83 13.41 15.82 14.40
C LYS A 83 12.32 16.33 15.35
N ASN A 84 11.17 16.72 14.81
CA ASN A 84 10.04 17.28 15.56
C ASN A 84 8.90 16.25 15.72
N ILE A 85 9.22 14.99 16.00
CA ILE A 85 8.21 13.98 16.31
C ILE A 85 7.96 13.97 17.81
N LYS A 86 6.68 14.09 18.18
CA LYS A 86 6.23 13.76 19.52
C LYS A 86 6.08 12.23 19.59
N THR A 87 7.02 11.56 20.25
CA THR A 87 6.84 10.15 20.60
C THR A 87 5.72 10.08 21.62
N ILE A 88 4.67 9.34 21.31
CA ILE A 88 3.52 9.10 22.19
C ILE A 88 3.42 7.61 22.50
N THR A 89 2.81 7.27 23.62
CA THR A 89 2.52 5.86 23.95
C THR A 89 1.39 5.33 23.07
N GLU A 90 1.27 4.00 23.01
CA GLU A 90 0.15 3.36 22.30
C GLU A 90 -1.22 3.81 22.85
N GLU A 91 -1.32 3.99 24.16
CA GLU A 91 -2.53 4.48 24.82
C GLU A 91 -2.87 5.92 24.40
N GLU A 92 -1.87 6.79 24.32
CA GLU A 92 -2.03 8.17 23.85
C GLU A 92 -2.43 8.22 22.37
N TYR A 93 -1.81 7.37 21.54
CA TYR A 93 -2.17 7.23 20.12
C TYR A 93 -3.65 6.85 19.96
N LYS A 94 -4.10 5.83 20.70
CA LYS A 94 -5.50 5.39 20.68
C LYS A 94 -6.44 6.52 21.08
N LYS A 95 -6.12 7.24 22.16
CA LYS A 95 -6.92 8.37 22.66
C LYS A 95 -6.98 9.53 21.67
N GLU A 96 -5.89 9.86 20.99
CA GLU A 96 -5.89 10.89 19.94
C GLU A 96 -6.69 10.45 18.70
N GLY A 97 -6.60 9.16 18.32
CA GLY A 97 -7.44 8.57 17.27
C GLY A 97 -8.94 8.72 17.57
N ASP A 98 -9.37 8.36 18.78
CA ASP A 98 -10.77 8.48 19.22
C ASP A 98 -11.26 9.95 19.19
N LYS A 99 -10.41 10.90 19.56
CA LYS A 99 -10.73 12.34 19.47
C LYS A 99 -10.88 12.81 18.03
N VAL A 100 -10.02 12.35 17.12
CA VAL A 100 -10.11 12.70 15.71
C VAL A 100 -11.38 12.12 15.09
N LEU A 101 -11.69 10.85 15.38
CA LEU A 101 -12.89 10.18 14.92
C LEU A 101 -14.18 10.85 15.41
N SER A 102 -14.26 11.19 16.70
CA SER A 102 -15.43 11.90 17.25
C SER A 102 -15.65 13.29 16.66
N LYS A 103 -14.58 13.97 16.21
CA LYS A 103 -14.68 15.26 15.50
C LYS A 103 -15.05 15.13 14.03
N LEU A 104 -14.69 14.02 13.39
CA LEU A 104 -14.91 13.82 11.96
C LEU A 104 -16.36 13.48 11.58
N GLY A 105 -17.23 13.16 12.56
CA GLY A 105 -18.67 13.01 12.35
C GLY A 105 -19.09 11.94 11.33
N ARG A 106 -18.13 11.16 10.81
CA ARG A 106 -18.34 10.04 9.91
C ARG A 106 -18.10 8.76 10.69
N GLY A 107 -19.21 8.14 11.11
CA GLY A 107 -19.22 6.72 11.37
C GLY A 107 -18.84 5.99 10.07
N TRP A 108 -17.98 4.98 10.19
CA TRP A 108 -17.83 3.96 9.17
C TRP A 108 -19.06 3.04 9.18
#